data_AF-A0A9D7FS12-F1
#
_entry.id   AF-A0A9D7FS12-F1
#
_cell.length_a   1.000
_cell.length_b   1.000
_cell.length_c   1.000
_cell.angle_alpha   90.00
_cell.angle_beta   90.00
_cell.angle_gamma   90.00
#
_symmetry.space_group_name_H-M   'P 1'
#
loop_
_entity.id
_entity.type
_entity.pdbx_description
1 polymer ?
#
loop_
_entity_poly.entity_id
_entity_poly.type
_entity_poly.pdbx_seq_one_letter_code
_entity_poly.pdbx_strand_id
1 'polypeptide(L)'
;MIKKIYIYFSNSSNLAILNGVLLAIIIGLNIYFQAFCIPTTWTIITLSICFTNTILYPILEKTIIAPISSFINGISLFIFTYCAIFLEQMNLYGLILSLVGIGLVIFIPHFFIAQLIWKNVIKPISKVSQYFFSSAVLVCVCIAIYIGHEYKKAIHSIETFEETNYKELDKNFMTEKIIGMHFIYHTRFCEFDGWRPPIHEPILVIGMWLNNRYDPLNVDLKARLDLYRKFFPENKYKFDCSCGIEYSEDYFNDNLWK
;
A
#
# COMPACT_ATOMS: atom_id res chain seq x y z
N MET A 1 8.19 -35.52 1.47
CA MET A 1 6.96 -34.69 1.37
C MET A 1 7.21 -33.42 0.55
N ILE A 2 8.23 -32.61 0.87
CA ILE A 2 8.57 -31.34 0.20
C ILE A 2 8.68 -31.47 -1.33
N LYS A 3 9.39 -32.48 -1.85
CA LYS A 3 9.50 -32.71 -3.30
C LYS A 3 8.15 -32.91 -4.00
N LYS A 4 7.19 -33.59 -3.36
CA LYS A 4 5.85 -33.80 -3.92
C LYS A 4 5.06 -32.49 -3.96
N ILE A 5 5.13 -31.70 -2.89
CA ILE A 5 4.51 -30.36 -2.81
C ILE A 5 5.09 -29.44 -3.89
N TYR A 6 6.42 -29.43 -4.03
CA TYR A 6 7.12 -28.67 -5.06
C TYR A 6 6.68 -29.07 -6.47
N ILE A 7 6.66 -30.38 -6.78
CA ILE A 7 6.21 -30.88 -8.09
C ILE A 7 4.76 -30.49 -8.35
N TYR A 8 3.89 -30.60 -7.35
CA TYR A 8 2.48 -30.23 -7.47
C TYR A 8 2.30 -28.75 -7.81
N PHE A 9 2.96 -27.85 -7.08
CA PHE A 9 2.90 -26.40 -7.34
C PHE A 9 3.80 -25.92 -8.48
N SER A 10 4.60 -26.81 -9.09
CA SER A 10 5.30 -26.51 -10.34
C SER A 10 4.37 -26.49 -11.55
N ASN A 11 3.15 -27.04 -11.42
CA ASN A 11 2.12 -26.92 -12.43
C ASN A 11 1.51 -25.51 -12.43
N SER A 12 1.46 -24.87 -13.60
CA SER A 12 0.90 -23.53 -13.81
C SER A 12 -0.50 -23.34 -13.20
N SER A 13 -1.41 -24.29 -13.39
CA SER A 13 -2.79 -24.19 -12.91
C SER A 13 -2.85 -24.29 -11.38
N ASN A 14 -2.08 -25.20 -10.79
CA ASN A 14 -2.02 -25.34 -9.34
C ASN A 14 -1.41 -24.10 -8.68
N LEU A 15 -0.39 -23.50 -9.32
CA LEU A 15 0.21 -22.26 -8.83
C LEU A 15 -0.75 -21.08 -8.93
N ALA A 16 -1.53 -20.98 -10.00
CA ALA A 16 -2.57 -19.96 -10.16
C ALA A 16 -3.65 -20.09 -9.06
N ILE A 17 -4.11 -21.32 -8.77
CA ILE A 17 -5.05 -21.60 -7.68
C ILE A 17 -4.45 -21.19 -6.33
N LEU A 18 -3.20 -21.58 -6.06
CA LEU A 18 -2.51 -21.19 -4.82
C LEU A 18 -2.45 -19.67 -4.67
N ASN A 19 -2.02 -18.97 -5.72
CA ASN A 19 -1.96 -17.51 -5.71
C ASN A 19 -3.33 -16.88 -5.45
N GLY A 20 -4.39 -17.41 -6.07
CA GLY A 20 -5.77 -16.97 -5.83
C GLY A 20 -6.23 -17.17 -4.39
N VAL A 21 -5.97 -18.35 -3.80
CA VAL A 21 -6.31 -18.64 -2.41
C VAL A 21 -5.57 -17.71 -1.45
N LEU A 22 -4.27 -17.51 -1.65
CA LEU A 22 -3.46 -16.65 -0.79
C LEU A 22 -3.91 -15.19 -0.84
N LEU A 23 -4.26 -14.67 -2.03
CA LEU A 23 -4.80 -13.31 -2.18
C LEU A 23 -6.18 -13.18 -1.55
N ALA A 24 -7.06 -14.17 -1.71
CA ALA A 24 -8.37 -14.18 -1.06
C ALA A 24 -8.24 -14.16 0.48
N ILE A 25 -7.28 -14.92 1.03
CA ILE A 25 -6.97 -14.92 2.46
C ILE A 25 -6.50 -13.54 2.92
N ILE A 26 -5.54 -12.90 2.24
CA ILE A 26 -5.09 -11.54 2.60
C ILE A 26 -6.27 -10.57 2.57
N ILE A 27 -7.06 -10.56 1.49
CA ILE A 27 -8.18 -9.61 1.34
C ILE A 27 -9.20 -9.83 2.46
N GLY A 28 -9.59 -11.08 2.72
CA GLY A 28 -10.53 -11.41 3.79
C GLY A 28 -10.04 -11.00 5.17
N LEU A 29 -8.78 -11.28 5.49
CA LEU A 29 -8.19 -10.88 6.77
C LEU A 29 -8.00 -9.38 6.89
N ASN A 30 -7.71 -8.68 5.78
CA ASN A 30 -7.65 -7.22 5.77
C ASN A 30 -9.03 -6.56 5.92
N ILE A 31 -10.10 -7.20 5.47
CA ILE A 31 -11.47 -6.70 5.72
C ILE A 31 -11.83 -6.85 7.21
N TYR A 32 -11.37 -7.94 7.84
CA TYR A 32 -11.71 -8.27 9.22
C TYR A 32 -10.83 -7.52 10.25
N PHE A 33 -9.52 -7.78 10.25
CA PHE A 33 -8.54 -7.23 11.21
C PHE A 33 -7.94 -5.90 10.75
N GLN A 34 -7.95 -5.67 9.44
CA GLN A 34 -7.55 -4.42 8.83
C GLN A 34 -6.11 -3.95 9.11
N ALA A 35 -5.17 -4.57 8.41
CA ALA A 35 -3.79 -4.13 8.36
C ALA A 35 -3.56 -2.90 7.47
N PHE A 36 -4.31 -2.81 6.36
CA PHE A 36 -4.32 -1.70 5.42
C PHE A 36 -5.70 -1.04 5.45
N CYS A 37 -5.70 0.28 5.57
CA CYS A 37 -6.90 1.12 5.45
C CYS A 37 -7.51 1.05 4.05
N ILE A 38 -8.68 1.69 3.86
CA ILE A 38 -9.40 1.67 2.58
C ILE A 38 -8.54 2.34 1.51
N PRO A 39 -8.07 1.61 0.48
CA PRO A 39 -7.23 2.22 -0.54
C PRO A 39 -8.00 3.27 -1.36
N THR A 40 -7.28 4.28 -1.83
CA THR A 40 -7.82 5.22 -2.83
C THR A 40 -8.32 4.49 -4.08
N THR A 41 -9.23 5.12 -4.83
CA THR A 41 -9.80 4.53 -6.05
C THR A 41 -8.74 4.08 -7.06
N TRP A 42 -7.70 4.89 -7.28
CA TRP A 42 -6.62 4.53 -8.21
C TRP A 42 -5.79 3.34 -7.69
N THR A 43 -5.59 3.25 -6.36
CA THR A 43 -4.91 2.13 -5.72
C THR A 43 -5.73 0.85 -5.85
N ILE A 44 -7.07 0.91 -5.68
CA ILE A 44 -7.97 -0.24 -5.90
C ILE A 44 -7.84 -0.76 -7.33
N ILE A 45 -7.86 0.12 -8.33
CA ILE A 45 -7.74 -0.26 -9.75
C ILE A 45 -6.39 -0.95 -9.98
N THR A 46 -5.30 -0.36 -9.48
CA THR A 46 -3.95 -0.89 -9.64
C THR A 46 -3.79 -2.25 -8.96
N LEU A 47 -4.28 -2.38 -7.72
CA LEU A 47 -4.31 -3.65 -6.98
C LEU A 47 -5.11 -4.71 -7.73
N SER A 48 -6.28 -4.36 -8.26
CA SER A 48 -7.13 -5.30 -8.99
C SER A 48 -6.42 -5.86 -10.23
N ILE A 49 -5.74 -5.00 -11.00
CA ILE A 49 -4.93 -5.40 -12.16
C ILE A 49 -3.78 -6.31 -11.72
N CYS A 50 -3.02 -5.88 -10.70
CA CYS A 50 -1.84 -6.60 -10.23
C CYS A 50 -2.18 -7.95 -9.59
N PHE A 51 -3.28 -8.03 -8.84
CA PHE A 51 -3.77 -9.26 -8.22
C PHE A 51 -4.29 -10.23 -9.28
N THR A 52 -5.11 -9.75 -10.21
CA THR A 52 -5.60 -10.57 -11.33
C THR A 52 -4.42 -11.12 -12.14
N ASN A 53 -3.43 -10.28 -12.47
CA ASN A 53 -2.24 -10.74 -13.15
C ASN A 53 -1.44 -11.72 -12.29
N THR A 54 -1.29 -11.49 -10.98
CA THR A 54 -0.56 -12.42 -10.08
C THR A 54 -1.22 -13.81 -10.01
N ILE A 55 -2.56 -13.87 -10.10
CA ILE A 55 -3.29 -15.15 -10.17
C ILE A 55 -3.04 -15.83 -11.51
N LEU A 56 -3.17 -15.07 -12.62
CA LEU A 56 -3.16 -15.66 -13.96
C LEU A 56 -1.77 -15.85 -14.56
N TYR A 57 -0.75 -15.12 -14.10
CA TYR A 57 0.57 -15.12 -14.72
C TYR A 57 1.17 -16.52 -14.90
N PRO A 58 1.02 -17.50 -13.97
CA PRO A 58 1.59 -18.83 -14.17
C PRO A 58 1.07 -19.53 -15.43
N ILE A 59 -0.11 -19.14 -15.91
CA ILE A 59 -0.74 -19.62 -17.15
C ILE A 59 -0.31 -18.73 -18.33
N LEU A 60 -0.37 -17.40 -18.15
CA LEU A 60 -0.05 -16.42 -19.19
C LEU A 60 1.41 -16.46 -19.64
N GLU A 61 2.32 -16.92 -18.76
CA GLU A 61 3.76 -16.96 -18.99
C GLU A 61 4.16 -17.80 -20.22
N LYS A 62 3.28 -18.68 -20.70
CA LYS A 62 3.49 -19.56 -21.87
C LYS A 62 2.87 -19.03 -23.18
N THR A 63 2.34 -17.81 -23.16
CA THR A 63 1.58 -17.24 -24.27
C THR A 63 2.30 -16.03 -24.86
N ILE A 64 1.78 -15.49 -25.97
CA ILE A 64 2.34 -14.28 -26.61
C ILE A 64 2.25 -13.03 -25.71
N ILE A 65 1.36 -13.03 -24.71
CA ILE A 65 1.18 -11.90 -23.78
C ILE A 65 2.14 -11.95 -22.58
N ALA A 66 3.06 -12.93 -22.54
CA ALA A 66 4.04 -13.06 -21.46
C ALA A 66 4.85 -11.78 -21.19
N PRO A 67 5.30 -10.99 -22.18
CA PRO A 67 6.01 -9.72 -21.90
C PRO A 67 5.14 -8.70 -21.18
N ILE A 68 3.86 -8.55 -21.58
CA ILE A 68 2.91 -7.64 -20.94
C ILE A 68 2.64 -8.08 -19.50
N SER A 69 2.38 -9.38 -19.30
CA SER A 69 2.20 -9.94 -17.96
C SER A 69 3.44 -9.76 -17.08
N SER A 70 4.64 -9.82 -17.67
CA SER A 70 5.91 -9.58 -16.99
C SER A 70 6.11 -8.11 -16.62
N PHE A 71 5.65 -7.17 -17.45
CA PHE A 71 5.60 -5.75 -17.08
C PHE A 71 4.69 -5.52 -15.86
N ILE A 72 3.47 -6.07 -15.88
CA ILE A 72 2.54 -5.97 -14.74
C ILE A 72 3.15 -6.63 -13.50
N ASN A 73 3.87 -7.75 -13.65
CA ASN A 73 4.60 -8.40 -12.55
C ASN A 73 5.66 -7.49 -11.92
N GLY A 74 6.31 -6.61 -12.69
CA GLY A 74 7.23 -5.62 -12.16
C GLY A 74 6.53 -4.59 -11.27
N ILE A 75 5.33 -4.15 -11.66
CA ILE A 75 4.47 -3.29 -10.83
C ILE A 75 4.00 -4.05 -9.58
N SER A 76 3.54 -5.29 -9.73
CA SER A 76 3.13 -6.16 -8.63
C SER A 76 4.26 -6.36 -7.61
N LEU A 77 5.51 -6.52 -8.07
CA LEU A 77 6.68 -6.61 -7.17
C LEU A 77 6.76 -5.39 -6.26
N PHE A 78 6.61 -4.19 -6.83
CA PHE A 78 6.67 -2.95 -6.07
C PHE A 78 5.52 -2.85 -5.06
N ILE A 79 4.30 -3.25 -5.43
CA ILE A 79 3.14 -3.31 -4.55
C ILE A 79 3.37 -4.27 -3.38
N PHE A 80 3.79 -5.52 -3.65
CA PHE A 80 4.02 -6.48 -2.56
C PHE A 80 5.18 -6.07 -1.66
N THR A 81 6.21 -5.43 -2.22
CA THR A 81 7.32 -4.85 -1.46
C THR A 81 6.82 -3.71 -0.57
N TYR A 82 5.98 -2.82 -1.11
CA TYR A 82 5.32 -1.77 -0.34
C TYR A 82 4.51 -2.36 0.82
N CYS A 83 3.68 -3.38 0.56
CA CYS A 83 2.90 -4.05 1.60
C CYS A 83 3.81 -4.66 2.69
N ALA A 84 4.90 -5.33 2.29
CA ALA A 84 5.85 -5.92 3.24
C ALA A 84 6.52 -4.85 4.11
N ILE A 85 6.94 -3.72 3.54
CA ILE A 85 7.55 -2.61 4.28
C ILE A 85 6.52 -1.95 5.20
N PHE A 86 5.30 -1.72 4.73
CA PHE A 86 4.22 -1.07 5.49
C PHE A 86 3.83 -1.83 6.75
N LEU A 87 3.92 -3.17 6.73
CA LEU A 87 3.65 -4.01 7.90
C LEU A 87 4.68 -3.81 9.03
N GLU A 88 5.86 -3.24 8.76
CA GLU A 88 6.88 -2.89 9.76
C GLU A 88 7.11 -3.98 10.82
N GLN A 89 6.79 -3.69 12.09
CA GLN A 89 6.98 -4.57 13.25
C GLN A 89 6.09 -5.82 13.19
N MET A 90 4.97 -5.77 12.47
CA MET A 90 4.11 -6.94 12.25
C MET A 90 4.84 -8.05 11.54
N ASN A 91 5.86 -7.76 10.74
CA ASN A 91 6.71 -8.81 10.15
C ASN A 91 7.45 -9.62 11.22
N LEU A 92 7.93 -8.97 12.28
CA LEU A 92 8.60 -9.64 13.40
C LEU A 92 7.60 -10.45 14.23
N TYR A 93 6.43 -9.89 14.53
CA TYR A 93 5.36 -10.63 15.21
C TYR A 93 4.90 -11.83 14.37
N GLY A 94 4.81 -11.67 13.05
CA GLY A 94 4.50 -12.74 12.12
C GLY A 94 5.48 -13.90 12.22
N LEU A 95 6.77 -13.65 12.46
CA LEU A 95 7.75 -14.72 12.67
C LEU A 95 7.42 -15.57 13.90
N ILE A 96 7.10 -14.93 15.02
CA ILE A 96 6.74 -15.61 16.28
C ILE A 96 5.41 -16.35 16.11
N LEU A 97 4.40 -15.66 15.56
CA LEU A 97 3.06 -16.21 15.33
C LEU A 97 3.01 -17.28 14.24
N SER A 98 4.07 -17.43 13.43
CA SER A 98 4.15 -18.51 12.45
C SER A 98 4.20 -19.89 13.11
N LEU A 99 4.65 -19.98 14.38
CA LEU A 99 4.64 -21.21 15.17
C LEU A 99 3.22 -21.74 15.45
N VAL A 100 2.22 -20.85 15.46
CA VAL A 100 0.80 -21.19 15.62
C VAL A 100 0.01 -21.06 14.31
N GLY A 101 0.71 -20.94 13.17
CA GLY A 101 0.14 -20.87 11.83
C GLY A 101 -0.39 -19.51 11.39
N ILE A 102 -0.82 -18.65 12.33
CA ILE A 102 -1.41 -17.33 12.03
C ILE A 102 -0.38 -16.41 11.36
N GLY A 103 0.86 -16.43 11.82
CA GLY A 103 1.93 -15.57 11.30
C GLY A 103 2.30 -15.85 9.84
N LEU A 104 1.90 -17.00 9.27
CA LEU A 104 2.15 -17.33 7.86
C LEU A 104 1.44 -16.37 6.90
N VAL A 105 0.31 -15.79 7.31
CA VAL A 105 -0.44 -14.83 6.49
C VAL A 105 0.37 -13.55 6.26
N ILE A 106 1.07 -13.07 7.30
CA ILE A 106 1.90 -11.86 7.24
C ILE A 106 3.02 -12.00 6.19
N PHE A 107 3.47 -13.23 5.94
CA PHE A 107 4.51 -13.51 4.95
C PHE A 107 4.00 -13.77 3.53
N ILE A 108 2.70 -13.69 3.27
CA ILE A 108 2.17 -13.87 1.92
C ILE A 108 2.72 -12.81 0.92
N PRO A 109 2.83 -11.50 1.24
CA PRO A 109 3.50 -10.55 0.35
C PRO A 109 4.95 -10.95 0.04
N HIS A 110 5.68 -11.47 1.03
CA HIS A 110 7.06 -11.96 0.87
C HIS A 110 7.14 -13.16 -0.08
N PHE A 111 6.17 -14.08 0.03
CA PHE A 111 6.04 -15.19 -0.89
C PHE A 111 5.85 -14.71 -2.34
N PHE A 112 4.98 -13.73 -2.58
CA PHE A 112 4.79 -13.17 -3.92
C PHE A 112 6.03 -12.43 -4.43
N ILE A 113 6.73 -11.66 -3.58
CA ILE A 113 8.01 -11.04 -3.94
C ILE A 113 9.01 -12.10 -4.42
N ALA A 114 9.22 -13.16 -3.62
CA ALA A 114 10.15 -14.23 -3.95
C ALA A 114 9.75 -14.95 -5.25
N GLN A 115 8.45 -15.23 -5.41
CA GLN A 115 7.89 -15.86 -6.61
C GLN A 115 8.14 -15.01 -7.87
N LEU A 116 7.89 -13.70 -7.81
CA LEU A 116 8.06 -12.78 -8.93
C LEU A 116 9.54 -12.60 -9.29
N ILE A 117 10.43 -12.44 -8.31
CA ILE A 117 11.88 -12.37 -8.53
C ILE A 117 12.38 -13.67 -9.18
N TRP A 118 11.98 -14.82 -8.63
CA TRP A 118 12.41 -16.11 -9.16
C TRP A 118 11.99 -16.29 -10.62
N LYS A 119 10.75 -15.94 -10.96
CA LYS A 119 10.18 -16.14 -12.29
C LYS A 119 10.61 -15.11 -13.33
N ASN A 120 10.94 -13.87 -12.94
CA ASN A 120 11.25 -12.80 -13.89
C ASN A 120 12.73 -12.39 -13.92
N VAL A 121 13.50 -12.69 -12.87
CA VAL A 121 14.93 -12.32 -12.76
C VAL A 121 15.83 -13.56 -12.82
N ILE A 122 15.54 -14.57 -11.99
CA ILE A 122 16.43 -15.74 -11.84
C ILE A 122 16.19 -16.78 -12.94
N LYS A 123 14.92 -17.09 -13.23
CA LYS A 123 14.49 -18.04 -14.26
C LYS A 123 13.46 -17.43 -15.21
N PRO A 124 13.82 -16.34 -15.92
CA PRO A 124 12.92 -15.74 -16.91
C PRO A 124 12.66 -16.71 -18.06
N ILE A 125 11.42 -16.72 -18.54
CA ILE A 125 11.01 -17.53 -19.71
C ILE A 125 11.66 -17.00 -20.98
N SER A 126 11.77 -15.68 -21.10
CA SER A 126 12.43 -15.03 -22.21
C SER A 126 13.12 -13.75 -21.76
N LYS A 127 14.18 -13.37 -22.50
CA LYS A 127 14.90 -12.11 -22.25
C LYS A 127 14.03 -10.88 -22.45
N VAL A 128 13.11 -10.93 -23.42
CA VAL A 128 12.14 -9.85 -23.65
C VAL A 128 11.26 -9.65 -22.41
N SER A 129 10.71 -10.73 -21.84
CA SER A 129 9.92 -10.66 -20.60
C SER A 129 10.73 -10.09 -19.43
N GLN A 130 12.00 -10.48 -19.30
CA GLN A 130 12.90 -9.92 -18.29
C GLN A 130 13.12 -8.41 -18.46
N TYR A 131 13.26 -7.91 -19.69
CA TYR A 131 13.38 -6.47 -19.95
C TYR A 131 12.09 -5.71 -19.62
N PHE A 132 10.91 -6.26 -19.97
CA PHE A 132 9.63 -5.66 -19.61
C PHE A 132 9.41 -5.62 -18.10
N PHE A 133 9.77 -6.68 -17.38
CA PHE A 133 9.75 -6.67 -15.92
C PHE A 133 10.69 -5.61 -15.34
N SER A 134 11.94 -5.56 -15.84
CA SER A 134 12.95 -4.62 -15.36
C SER A 134 12.58 -3.16 -15.65
N SER A 135 11.95 -2.89 -16.80
CA SER A 135 11.49 -1.55 -17.16
C SER A 135 10.33 -1.09 -16.27
N ALA A 136 9.38 -1.98 -15.94
CA ALA A 136 8.33 -1.67 -14.97
C ALA A 136 8.91 -1.33 -13.59
N VAL A 137 9.86 -2.14 -13.09
CA VAL A 137 10.53 -1.85 -11.81
C VAL A 137 11.24 -0.49 -11.85
N LEU A 138 11.96 -0.18 -12.93
CA LEU A 138 12.61 1.12 -13.10
C LEU A 138 11.60 2.27 -13.10
N VAL A 139 10.47 2.11 -13.79
CA VAL A 139 9.38 3.10 -13.80
C VAL A 139 8.85 3.33 -12.38
N CYS A 140 8.58 2.27 -11.61
CA CYS A 140 8.13 2.39 -10.22
C CYS A 140 9.16 3.11 -9.33
N VAL A 141 10.46 2.82 -9.50
CA VAL A 141 11.54 3.51 -8.76
C VAL A 141 11.58 5.00 -9.12
N CYS A 142 11.52 5.35 -10.41
CA CYS A 142 11.48 6.74 -10.86
C CYS A 142 10.25 7.48 -10.31
N ILE A 143 9.08 6.84 -10.32
CA ILE A 143 7.85 7.39 -9.72
C ILE A 143 8.04 7.62 -8.22
N ALA A 144 8.61 6.66 -7.49
CA ALA A 144 8.86 6.82 -6.05
C ALA A 144 9.80 7.99 -5.75
N ILE A 145 10.89 8.14 -6.51
CA ILE A 145 11.80 9.29 -6.38
C ILE A 145 11.07 10.61 -6.65
N TYR A 146 10.26 10.67 -7.72
CA TYR A 146 9.45 11.84 -8.04
C TYR A 146 8.48 12.19 -6.89
N ILE A 147 7.78 11.19 -6.35
CA ILE A 147 6.89 11.35 -5.19
C ILE A 147 7.65 11.91 -3.97
N GLY A 148 8.85 11.38 -3.69
CA GLY A 148 9.69 11.89 -2.61
C GLY A 148 10.07 13.37 -2.80
N HIS A 149 10.37 13.78 -4.03
CA HIS A 149 10.65 15.18 -4.36
C HIS A 149 9.42 16.08 -4.21
N GLU A 150 8.26 15.66 -4.68
CA GLU A 150 7.01 16.42 -4.54
C GLU A 150 6.59 16.55 -3.08
N TYR A 151 6.78 15.50 -2.27
CA TYR A 151 6.58 15.57 -0.82
C TYR A 151 7.52 16.58 -0.15
N LYS A 152 8.79 16.60 -0.55
CA LYS A 152 9.77 17.56 -0.05
C LYS A 152 9.39 19.02 -0.36
N LYS A 153 8.86 19.30 -1.56
CA LYS A 153 8.32 20.64 -1.87
C LYS A 153 7.13 20.98 -0.99
N ALA A 154 6.22 20.02 -0.79
CA ALA A 154 5.04 20.23 0.03
C ALA A 154 5.39 20.47 1.51
N ILE A 155 6.46 19.85 2.03
CA ILE A 155 7.03 20.21 3.35
C ILE A 155 7.33 21.70 3.42
N HIS A 156 8.06 22.25 2.44
CA HIS A 156 8.40 23.67 2.43
C HIS A 156 7.16 24.58 2.32
N SER A 157 6.17 24.18 1.53
CA SER A 157 4.88 24.90 1.46
C SER A 157 4.14 24.90 2.81
N ILE A 158 4.19 23.79 3.56
CA ILE A 158 3.58 23.70 4.91
C ILE A 158 4.37 24.52 5.93
N GLU A 159 5.70 24.49 5.91
CA GLU A 159 6.53 25.32 6.79
C GLU A 159 6.28 26.82 6.56
N THR A 160 6.20 27.25 5.30
CA THR A 160 5.83 28.64 4.94
C THR A 160 4.42 28.98 5.44
N PHE A 161 3.48 28.02 5.32
CA PHE A 161 2.13 28.16 5.83
C PHE A 161 2.10 28.34 7.35
N GLU A 162 2.94 27.61 8.11
CA GLU A 162 3.14 27.81 9.55
C GLU A 162 3.71 29.21 9.86
N GLU A 163 4.76 29.64 9.14
CA GLU A 163 5.38 30.97 9.30
C GLU A 163 4.37 32.11 9.08
N THR A 164 3.41 31.95 8.16
CA THR A 164 2.34 32.94 7.93
C THR A 164 1.24 32.93 8.99
N ASN A 165 1.37 32.13 10.06
CA ASN A 165 0.33 31.85 11.05
C ASN A 165 -0.95 31.29 10.38
N TYR A 166 -0.79 30.33 9.48
CA TYR A 166 -1.87 29.62 8.81
C TYR A 166 -2.83 30.53 8.02
N LYS A 167 -2.31 31.60 7.42
CA LYS A 167 -3.10 32.55 6.63
C LYS A 167 -3.26 32.12 5.18
N GLU A 168 -2.17 31.71 4.55
CA GLU A 168 -2.12 31.39 3.12
C GLU A 168 -1.45 30.04 2.90
N LEU A 169 -2.15 29.14 2.20
CA LEU A 169 -1.65 27.83 1.84
C LEU A 169 -1.54 27.73 0.32
N ASP A 170 -0.37 27.33 -0.17
CA ASP A 170 -0.21 26.88 -1.56
C ASP A 170 -0.91 25.53 -1.73
N LYS A 171 -2.14 25.55 -2.24
CA LYS A 171 -3.01 24.37 -2.33
C LYS A 171 -2.60 23.50 -3.50
N ASN A 172 -2.07 22.33 -3.19
CA ASN A 172 -1.83 21.25 -4.14
C ASN A 172 -2.23 19.89 -3.56
N PHE A 173 -2.15 18.85 -4.41
CA PHE A 173 -2.46 17.47 -4.03
C PHE A 173 -1.74 17.05 -2.74
N MET A 174 -0.44 17.30 -2.64
CA MET A 174 0.37 16.80 -1.53
C MET A 174 0.13 17.59 -0.24
N THR A 175 -0.06 18.91 -0.31
CA THR A 175 -0.42 19.72 0.87
C THR A 175 -1.78 19.33 1.43
N GLU A 176 -2.75 18.96 0.59
CA GLU A 176 -4.03 18.43 1.05
C GLU A 176 -3.84 17.12 1.82
N LYS A 177 -3.04 16.20 1.26
CA LYS A 177 -2.72 14.93 1.92
C LYS A 177 -2.00 15.12 3.25
N ILE A 178 -1.04 16.04 3.33
CA ILE A 178 -0.31 16.35 4.57
C ILE A 178 -1.26 16.91 5.63
N ILE A 179 -2.06 17.92 5.29
CA ILE A 179 -3.03 18.46 6.24
C ILE A 179 -4.06 17.40 6.64
N GLY A 180 -4.42 16.47 5.76
CA GLY A 180 -5.34 15.36 6.03
C GLY A 180 -4.75 14.17 6.82
N MET A 181 -3.44 14.15 7.16
CA MET A 181 -2.85 13.04 7.92
C MET A 181 -3.54 12.86 9.28
N HIS A 182 -3.58 11.62 9.77
CA HIS A 182 -4.12 11.20 11.08
C HIS A 182 -5.64 11.24 11.26
N PHE A 183 -6.39 11.78 10.29
CA PHE A 183 -7.87 11.70 10.30
C PHE A 183 -8.51 11.40 8.94
N ILE A 184 -7.85 11.74 7.81
CA ILE A 184 -8.26 11.30 6.46
C ILE A 184 -7.26 10.32 5.85
N TYR A 185 -5.96 10.44 6.13
CA TYR A 185 -4.95 9.55 5.58
C TYR A 185 -4.09 8.95 6.70
N HIS A 186 -4.00 7.62 6.77
CA HIS A 186 -3.00 6.98 7.62
C HIS A 186 -1.70 6.84 6.86
N THR A 187 -0.66 7.15 7.58
CA THR A 187 0.72 7.07 7.15
C THR A 187 1.44 5.88 7.77
N ARG A 188 0.84 5.27 8.80
CA ARG A 188 1.34 4.10 9.52
C ARG A 188 0.22 3.09 9.78
N PHE A 189 0.58 1.94 10.35
CA PHE A 189 -0.38 0.96 10.84
C PHE A 189 -1.32 1.60 11.87
N CYS A 190 -2.61 1.22 11.85
CA CYS A 190 -3.69 1.91 12.59
C CYS A 190 -3.46 2.04 14.10
N GLU A 191 -2.68 1.14 14.70
CA GLU A 191 -2.28 1.25 16.12
C GLU A 191 -1.53 2.55 16.43
N PHE A 192 -0.81 3.11 15.44
CA PHE A 192 -0.02 4.34 15.60
C PHE A 192 -0.80 5.61 15.24
N ASP A 193 -1.69 5.55 14.25
CA ASP A 193 -2.43 6.72 13.75
C ASP A 193 -3.86 6.83 14.35
N GLY A 194 -4.28 5.82 15.12
CA GLY A 194 -5.60 5.71 15.74
C GLY A 194 -6.60 4.93 14.88
N TRP A 195 -7.62 4.34 15.52
CA TRP A 195 -8.64 3.52 14.85
C TRP A 195 -9.75 4.35 14.16
N ARG A 196 -9.35 5.38 13.41
CA ARG A 196 -10.24 6.19 12.56
C ARG A 196 -10.15 5.65 11.12
N PRO A 197 -11.07 5.97 10.20
CA PRO A 197 -11.05 5.57 8.81
C PRO A 197 -10.36 6.61 8.00
N PRO A 198 -9.09 6.37 7.70
CA PRO A 198 -8.47 7.05 6.62
C PRO A 198 -8.62 6.23 5.35
N ILE A 199 -8.39 6.95 4.29
CA ILE A 199 -8.00 6.41 3.03
C ILE A 199 -6.50 6.06 3.12
N HIS A 200 -6.13 4.88 2.65
CA HIS A 200 -4.74 4.55 2.41
C HIS A 200 -4.29 5.20 1.10
N GLU A 201 -3.36 6.16 1.18
CA GLU A 201 -2.80 6.89 0.04
C GLU A 201 -1.30 6.57 -0.09
N PRO A 202 -0.92 5.56 -0.90
CA PRO A 202 0.48 5.14 -1.04
C PRO A 202 1.43 6.26 -1.48
N ILE A 203 0.95 7.24 -2.26
CA ILE A 203 1.79 8.38 -2.68
C ILE A 203 2.24 9.19 -1.46
N LEU A 204 1.31 9.44 -0.52
CA LEU A 204 1.62 10.14 0.72
C LEU A 204 2.63 9.36 1.57
N VAL A 205 2.39 8.06 1.74
CA VAL A 205 3.23 7.18 2.56
C VAL A 205 4.65 7.08 1.99
N ILE A 206 4.79 6.86 0.68
CA ILE A 206 6.09 6.80 0.00
C ILE A 206 6.82 8.14 0.13
N GLY A 207 6.11 9.26 -0.09
CA GLY A 207 6.68 10.60 0.05
C GLY A 207 7.23 10.82 1.45
N MET A 208 6.46 10.45 2.47
CA MET A 208 6.84 10.55 3.87
C MET A 208 8.05 9.64 4.19
N TRP A 209 8.06 8.38 3.74
CA TRP A 209 9.18 7.46 3.94
C TRP A 209 10.50 7.98 3.35
N LEU A 210 10.46 8.55 2.14
CA LEU A 210 11.62 9.11 1.47
C LEU A 210 12.09 10.45 2.06
N ASN A 211 11.30 11.03 2.98
CA ASN A 211 11.62 12.25 3.71
C ASN A 211 11.65 12.00 5.22
N ASN A 212 12.31 10.91 5.65
CA ASN A 212 12.58 10.57 7.05
C ASN A 212 11.34 10.41 7.94
N ARG A 213 10.20 10.06 7.35
CA ARG A 213 8.91 9.92 8.06
C ARG A 213 8.47 11.22 8.75
N TYR A 214 8.89 12.38 8.22
CA TYR A 214 8.60 13.69 8.79
C TYR A 214 7.16 14.11 8.45
N ASP A 215 6.39 14.47 9.47
CA ASP A 215 5.12 15.19 9.34
C ASP A 215 5.37 16.67 9.62
N PRO A 216 5.28 17.55 8.60
CA PRO A 216 5.70 18.95 8.73
C PRO A 216 4.68 19.84 9.43
N LEU A 217 3.50 19.33 9.81
CA LEU A 217 2.45 20.14 10.43
C LEU A 217 2.32 19.84 11.93
N ASN A 218 2.90 20.67 12.78
CA ASN A 218 2.94 20.39 14.22
C ASN A 218 1.78 21.05 14.99
N VAL A 219 0.55 20.57 14.75
CA VAL A 219 -0.65 20.99 15.49
C VAL A 219 -1.42 19.79 16.02
N ASP A 220 -2.24 20.00 17.04
CA ASP A 220 -3.17 18.97 17.51
C ASP A 220 -4.20 18.60 16.43
N LEU A 221 -4.84 17.44 16.59
CA LEU A 221 -5.72 16.89 15.56
C LEU A 221 -6.97 17.75 15.31
N LYS A 222 -7.46 18.46 16.32
CA LYS A 222 -8.64 19.33 16.19
C LYS A 222 -8.27 20.56 15.37
N ALA A 223 -7.15 21.20 15.71
CA ALA A 223 -6.59 22.30 14.93
C ALA A 223 -6.30 21.87 13.49
N ARG A 224 -5.76 20.66 13.28
CA ARG A 224 -5.53 20.11 11.95
C ARG A 224 -6.82 19.95 11.15
N LEU A 225 -7.89 19.43 11.76
CA LEU A 225 -9.21 19.32 11.13
C LEU A 225 -9.79 20.70 10.78
N ASP A 226 -9.64 21.69 11.67
CA ASP A 226 -10.13 23.05 11.43
C ASP A 226 -9.37 23.73 10.29
N LEU A 227 -8.04 23.53 10.19
CA LEU A 227 -7.25 23.96 9.04
C LEU A 227 -7.71 23.28 7.75
N TYR A 228 -7.95 21.97 7.78
CA TYR A 228 -8.45 21.24 6.61
C TYR A 228 -9.79 21.80 6.13
N ARG A 229 -10.76 22.00 7.04
CA ARG A 229 -12.06 22.60 6.72
C ARG A 229 -11.93 24.00 6.13
N LYS A 230 -11.00 24.80 6.64
CA LYS A 230 -10.75 26.17 6.16
C LYS A 230 -10.20 26.17 4.72
N PHE A 231 -9.22 25.32 4.41
CA PHE A 231 -8.49 25.38 3.15
C PHE A 231 -9.04 24.44 2.06
N PHE A 232 -9.73 23.37 2.45
CA PHE A 232 -10.37 22.39 1.56
C PHE A 232 -11.85 22.15 1.91
N PRO A 233 -12.70 23.21 1.94
CA PRO A 233 -14.08 23.11 2.43
C PRO A 233 -14.98 22.18 1.59
N GLU A 234 -14.67 22.03 0.30
CA GLU A 234 -15.42 21.17 -0.63
C GLU A 234 -15.08 19.68 -0.48
N ASN A 235 -14.01 19.34 0.25
CA ASN A 235 -13.57 17.96 0.39
C ASN A 235 -14.26 17.28 1.57
N LYS A 236 -14.66 16.02 1.38
CA LYS A 236 -15.13 15.15 2.46
C LYS A 236 -13.98 14.88 3.44
N TYR A 237 -14.24 15.08 4.73
CA TYR A 237 -13.28 14.85 5.81
C TYR A 237 -13.73 13.82 6.86
N LYS A 238 -15.01 13.43 6.84
CA LYS A 238 -15.59 12.36 7.67
C LYS A 238 -16.23 11.33 6.76
N PHE A 239 -15.85 10.06 6.89
CA PHE A 239 -16.35 8.95 6.06
C PHE A 239 -17.45 8.16 6.77
N ASP A 240 -18.33 7.53 6.00
CA ASP A 240 -19.44 6.72 6.54
C ASP A 240 -19.04 5.25 6.74
N CYS A 241 -17.78 4.93 6.45
CA CYS A 241 -17.17 3.64 6.69
C CYS A 241 -16.10 3.79 7.77
N SER A 242 -15.96 2.77 8.61
CA SER A 242 -14.78 2.60 9.44
C SER A 242 -13.69 1.89 8.65
N CYS A 243 -12.50 1.90 9.21
CA CYS A 243 -11.36 1.32 8.54
C CYS A 243 -11.46 -0.21 8.54
N GLY A 244 -12.03 -0.79 9.60
CA GLY A 244 -12.20 -2.23 9.81
C GLY A 244 -13.45 -2.48 10.64
N ILE A 245 -14.01 -3.69 10.51
CA ILE A 245 -15.29 -4.04 11.16
C ILE A 245 -15.16 -4.00 12.67
N GLU A 246 -14.04 -4.53 13.20
CA GLU A 246 -13.75 -4.63 14.64
C GLU A 246 -13.75 -3.27 15.34
N TYR A 247 -13.30 -2.20 14.67
CA TYR A 247 -13.12 -0.86 15.27
C TYR A 247 -14.15 0.17 14.81
N SER A 248 -15.27 -0.31 14.26
CA SER A 248 -16.30 0.58 13.70
C SER A 248 -16.92 1.51 14.74
N GLU A 249 -17.23 0.99 15.92
CA GLU A 249 -17.85 1.74 17.00
C GLU A 249 -16.95 2.86 17.55
N ASP A 250 -15.66 2.59 17.73
CA ASP A 250 -14.67 3.57 18.21
C ASP A 250 -14.58 4.77 17.29
N TYR A 251 -14.57 4.54 15.97
CA TYR A 251 -14.53 5.61 15.00
C TYR A 251 -15.78 6.50 15.06
N PHE A 252 -16.97 5.90 14.94
CA PHE A 252 -18.21 6.69 14.81
C PHE A 252 -18.51 7.51 16.05
N ASN A 253 -18.01 7.09 17.21
CA ASN A 253 -18.18 7.74 18.51
C ASN A 253 -17.03 8.69 18.89
N ASP A 254 -15.99 8.83 18.06
CA ASP A 254 -14.84 9.68 18.35
C ASP A 254 -15.23 11.15 18.57
N ASN A 255 -14.70 11.74 19.64
CA ASN A 255 -14.98 13.13 20.01
C ASN A 255 -14.48 14.14 18.97
N LEU A 256 -13.55 13.76 18.09
CA LEU A 256 -13.11 14.59 16.97
C LEU A 256 -14.27 15.00 16.05
N TRP A 257 -15.32 14.17 15.97
CA TRP A 257 -16.47 14.40 15.10
C TRP A 257 -17.64 15.14 15.75
N LYS A 258 -17.54 15.47 17.04
CA LYS A 258 -18.54 16.23 17.79
C LYS A 258 -18.23 17.71 17.75
#